data_AF-A0ABD0PYX6-F1
#
_entry.id   AF-A0ABD0PYX6-F1
#
_cell.length_a   1.000
_cell.length_b   1.000
_cell.length_c   1.000
_cell.angle_alpha   90.00
_cell.angle_beta   90.00
_cell.angle_gamma   90.00
#
_symmetry.space_group_name_H-M   'P 1'
#
loop_
_entity.id
_entity.type
_entity.pdbx_description
1 polymer ?
#
loop_
_entity_poly.entity_id
_entity_poly.type
_entity_poly.pdbx_seq_one_letter_code
_entity_poly.pdbx_strand_id
1 'polypeptide(L)'
;GANTMFDIVWLGRRVALRASNGKYVCTKKNGQLAAVSDSVGEDEQLILKLINRPILILRGENGYVCHHKNSNTLDANRSVYDIFTLQFSDGAYHIK
;
A
#
# COMPACT_ATOMS: atom_id res chain seq x y z
N GLY A 1 -5.88 26.21 8.51
CA GLY A 1 -6.58 25.18 9.28
C GLY A 1 -5.68 23.97 9.44
N ALA A 2 -5.90 23.13 10.45
CA ALA A 2 -5.18 21.86 10.57
C ALA A 2 -5.51 20.97 9.36
N ASN A 3 -4.48 20.51 8.65
CA ASN A 3 -4.64 19.63 7.50
C ASN A 3 -4.15 18.23 7.87
N THR A 4 -4.97 17.22 7.58
CA THR A 4 -4.75 15.81 7.91
C THR A 4 -4.50 14.95 6.67
N MET A 5 -4.43 15.56 5.48
CA MET A 5 -4.14 14.86 4.23
C MET A 5 -2.62 14.75 4.01
N PHE A 6 -2.20 13.61 3.46
CA PHE A 6 -0.83 13.31 3.07
C PHE A 6 -0.83 12.64 1.71
N ASP A 7 0.14 12.97 0.87
CA ASP A 7 0.42 12.21 -0.34
C ASP A 7 1.31 11.01 0.01
N ILE A 8 1.00 9.86 -0.58
CA ILE A 8 1.87 8.68 -0.53
C ILE A 8 2.78 8.71 -1.76
N VAL A 9 4.09 8.69 -1.53
CA VAL A 9 5.10 8.54 -2.58
C VAL A 9 5.64 7.12 -2.53
N TRP A 10 5.47 6.38 -3.63
CA TRP A 10 5.92 5.00 -3.76
C TRP A 10 7.40 4.93 -4.14
N LEU A 11 8.22 4.25 -3.33
CA LEU A 11 9.68 4.15 -3.46
C LEU A 11 10.09 2.68 -3.59
N GLY A 12 9.40 1.93 -4.45
CA GLY A 12 9.56 0.48 -4.56
C GLY A 12 8.99 -0.24 -3.32
N ARG A 13 9.87 -0.71 -2.43
CA ARG A 13 9.51 -1.47 -1.21
C ARG A 13 9.25 -0.58 0.01
N ARG A 14 9.32 0.73 -0.15
CA ARG A 14 9.08 1.73 0.91
C ARG A 14 8.11 2.78 0.39
N VAL A 15 7.59 3.60 1.31
CA VAL A 15 6.80 4.78 1.00
C VAL A 15 7.35 5.99 1.75
N ALA A 16 7.20 7.18 1.20
CA ALA A 16 7.31 8.42 1.96
C ALA A 16 5.93 9.07 2.06
N LEU A 17 5.73 9.86 3.11
CA LEU A 17 4.53 10.67 3.30
C LEU A 17 4.88 12.14 3.13
N ARG A 18 4.25 12.80 2.15
CA ARG A 18 4.38 14.26 1.98
C ARG A 18 3.17 14.95 2.58
N ALA A 19 3.41 15.83 3.54
CA ALA A 19 2.36 16.62 4.17
C ALA A 19 1.98 17.81 3.31
N SER A 20 0.84 18.42 3.64
CA SER A 20 0.32 19.60 2.94
C SER A 20 1.21 20.84 2.95
N ASN A 21 2.21 20.91 3.84
CA ASN A 21 3.23 21.95 3.83
C ASN A 21 4.33 21.72 2.78
N GLY A 22 4.17 20.70 1.92
CA GLY A 22 5.11 20.33 0.87
C GLY A 22 6.29 19.48 1.35
N LYS A 23 6.43 19.25 2.66
CA LYS A 23 7.57 18.56 3.27
C LYS A 23 7.26 17.09 3.55
N TYR A 24 8.30 16.27 3.52
CA TYR A 24 8.23 14.87 3.90
C TYR A 24 8.25 14.70 5.42
N VAL A 25 7.48 13.72 5.88
CA VAL A 25 7.47 13.26 7.27
C VAL A 25 8.74 12.45 7.52
N CYS A 26 9.55 12.88 8.49
CA CYS A 26 10.76 12.17 8.92
C CYS A 26 10.59 11.61 10.34
N THR A 27 11.28 10.51 10.61
CA THR A 27 11.39 9.90 11.94
C THR A 27 12.63 10.45 12.63
N LYS A 28 12.45 11.24 13.68
CA LYS A 28 13.55 11.76 14.48
C LYS A 28 14.15 10.63 15.34
N LYS A 29 15.40 10.79 15.77
CA LYS A 29 16.10 9.84 16.67
C LYS A 29 15.35 9.51 17.97
N ASN A 30 14.48 10.42 18.42
CA ASN A 30 13.64 10.24 19.61
C ASN A 30 12.27 9.58 19.31
N GLY A 31 12.05 9.09 18.09
CA GLY A 31 10.81 8.44 17.65
C GLY A 31 9.67 9.39 17.24
N GLN A 32 9.85 10.71 17.35
CA GLN A 32 8.84 11.66 16.90
C GLN A 32 8.78 11.73 15.37
N LEU A 33 7.57 11.90 14.85
CA LEU A 33 7.34 12.17 13.43
C LEU A 33 7.15 13.69 13.21
N ALA A 34 7.83 14.24 12.21
CA ALA A 34 7.67 15.65 11.86
C ALA A 34 7.80 15.88 10.35
N ALA A 35 6.91 16.71 9.77
CA ALA A 35 6.95 17.08 8.35
C ALA A 35 7.92 18.26 8.12
N VAL A 36 9.23 17.99 8.13
CA VAL A 36 10.28 19.02 8.08
C VAL A 36 11.26 18.87 6.90
N SER A 37 11.28 17.72 6.24
CA SER A 37 12.29 17.38 5.24
C SER A 37 11.87 17.79 3.83
N ASP A 38 12.79 18.35 3.03
CA ASP A 38 12.52 18.77 1.65
C ASP A 38 12.81 17.66 0.62
N SER A 39 13.46 16.58 1.04
CA SER A 39 13.84 15.43 0.21
C SER A 39 13.64 14.12 0.96
N VAL A 40 13.52 13.02 0.23
CA VAL A 40 13.44 11.67 0.82
C VAL A 40 14.85 11.13 1.05
N GLY A 41 15.20 10.85 2.31
CA GLY A 41 16.36 10.10 2.74
C GLY A 41 15.97 8.78 3.42
N GLU A 42 16.80 8.29 4.33
CA GLU A 42 16.52 7.07 5.10
C GLU A 42 15.41 7.29 6.14
N ASP A 43 15.40 8.45 6.81
CA ASP A 43 14.47 8.76 7.91
C ASP A 43 13.03 9.04 7.43
N GLU A 44 12.83 9.32 6.15
CA GLU A 44 11.53 9.51 5.50
C GLU A 44 10.94 8.23 4.91
N GLN A 45 11.71 7.13 4.86
CA GLN A 45 11.26 5.87 4.28
C GLN A 45 10.52 5.01 5.30
N LEU A 46 9.26 4.74 5.01
CA LEU A 46 8.35 3.96 5.84
C LEU A 46 7.97 2.64 5.16
N ILE A 47 7.63 1.64 5.96
CA ILE A 47 7.04 0.38 5.49
C ILE A 47 5.52 0.46 5.64
N LEU A 48 4.79 0.31 4.53
CA LEU A 48 3.33 0.26 4.54
C LEU A 48 2.84 -1.20 4.60
N LYS A 49 2.28 -1.60 5.75
CA LYS A 49 1.73 -2.95 5.96
C LYS A 49 0.21 -2.92 6.20
N LEU A 50 -0.54 -3.61 5.34
CA LEU A 50 -1.98 -3.77 5.44
C LEU A 50 -2.31 -4.99 6.32
N ILE A 51 -2.58 -4.76 7.60
CA ILE A 51 -2.77 -5.85 8.58
C ILE A 51 -4.21 -6.40 8.65
N ASN A 52 -5.18 -5.62 8.19
CA ASN A 52 -6.61 -5.94 8.26
C ASN A 52 -7.15 -6.58 6.98
N ARG A 53 -6.28 -7.16 6.16
CA ARG A 53 -6.62 -7.92 4.94
C ARG A 53 -5.83 -9.23 4.83
N PRO A 54 -5.93 -10.14 5.82
CA PRO A 54 -5.34 -11.48 5.65
C PRO A 54 -6.01 -12.26 4.50
N ILE A 55 -7.29 -11.96 4.25
CA ILE A 55 -8.06 -12.38 3.08
C ILE A 55 -8.42 -11.16 2.23
N LEU A 56 -8.46 -11.34 0.91
CA LEU A 56 -8.66 -10.29 -0.08
C LEU A 56 -9.65 -10.76 -1.15
N ILE A 57 -10.64 -9.91 -1.43
CA ILE A 57 -11.52 -10.03 -2.59
C ILE A 57 -11.18 -8.86 -3.52
N LEU A 58 -10.92 -9.14 -4.79
CA LEU A 58 -10.54 -8.15 -5.79
C LEU A 58 -11.70 -7.92 -6.77
N ARG A 59 -12.06 -6.66 -6.98
CA ARG A 59 -13.08 -6.24 -7.95
C ARG A 59 -12.52 -5.12 -8.82
N GLY A 60 -12.48 -5.37 -10.13
CA GLY A 60 -12.16 -4.35 -11.14
C GLY A 60 -13.43 -3.71 -11.69
N GLU A 61 -13.26 -2.90 -12.74
CA GLU A 61 -14.35 -2.20 -13.42
C GLU A 61 -15.41 -3.16 -14.00
N ASN A 62 -14.97 -4.31 -14.52
CA ASN A 62 -15.83 -5.28 -15.22
C ASN A 62 -16.35 -6.44 -14.36
N GLY A 63 -15.97 -6.52 -13.08
CA GLY A 63 -16.37 -7.61 -12.19
C GLY A 63 -15.29 -8.04 -11.21
N TYR A 64 -15.50 -9.20 -10.58
CA TYR A 64 -14.56 -9.80 -9.65
C TYR A 64 -13.42 -10.54 -10.38
N VAL A 65 -12.29 -10.63 -9.67
CA VAL A 65 -11.14 -11.45 -10.08
C VAL A 65 -11.29 -12.86 -9.51
N CYS A 66 -11.15 -13.88 -10.36
CA CYS A 66 -11.25 -15.30 -9.98
C CYS A 66 -10.19 -16.15 -10.69
N HIS A 67 -9.85 -17.29 -10.11
CA HIS A 67 -9.09 -18.35 -10.76
C HIS A 67 -9.91 -18.98 -11.88
N HIS A 68 -9.28 -19.16 -13.03
CA HIS A 68 -9.85 -19.96 -14.10
C HIS A 68 -9.71 -21.45 -13.76
N LYS A 69 -10.81 -22.21 -13.80
CA LYS A 69 -10.86 -23.58 -13.23
C LYS A 69 -9.84 -24.56 -13.83
N ASN A 70 -9.41 -24.36 -15.06
CA ASN A 70 -8.61 -25.32 -15.82
C ASN A 70 -7.26 -24.74 -16.31
N SER A 71 -6.83 -23.59 -15.78
CA SER A 71 -5.58 -22.93 -16.18
C SER A 71 -5.01 -22.06 -15.07
N ASN A 72 -3.74 -21.66 -15.21
CA ASN A 72 -3.10 -20.70 -14.31
C ASN A 72 -3.44 -19.24 -14.65
N THR A 73 -4.63 -18.98 -15.17
CA THR A 73 -5.08 -17.63 -15.57
C THR A 73 -6.11 -17.09 -14.59
N LEU A 74 -6.24 -15.76 -14.56
CA LEU A 74 -7.25 -15.06 -13.77
C LEU A 74 -8.27 -14.40 -14.70
N ASP A 75 -9.56 -14.61 -14.42
CA ASP A 75 -10.66 -13.89 -15.06
C ASP A 75 -10.97 -12.63 -14.23
N ALA A 76 -11.15 -11.46 -14.84
CA ALA A 76 -11.39 -10.18 -14.16
C ALA A 76 -12.75 -9.53 -14.48
N ASN A 77 -13.73 -10.35 -14.88
CA ASN A 77 -15.06 -9.95 -15.33
C ASN A 77 -16.17 -10.86 -14.77
N ARG A 78 -15.92 -11.54 -13.65
CA ARG A 78 -16.84 -12.52 -13.08
C ARG A 78 -17.89 -11.84 -12.20
N SER A 79 -19.10 -12.39 -12.17
CA SER A 79 -20.19 -11.95 -11.28
C SER A 79 -20.11 -12.51 -9.86
N VAL A 80 -19.27 -13.53 -9.65
CA VAL A 80 -18.96 -14.14 -8.35
C VAL A 80 -17.48 -13.89 -8.02
N TYR A 81 -17.12 -13.93 -6.74
CA TYR A 81 -15.75 -13.67 -6.28
C TYR A 81 -15.03 -14.94 -5.83
N ASP A 82 -13.71 -14.94 -5.98
CA ASP A 82 -12.82 -15.82 -5.24
C ASP A 82 -12.20 -15.06 -4.06
N ILE A 83 -11.77 -15.82 -3.05
CA ILE A 83 -11.04 -15.31 -1.90
C ILE A 83 -9.56 -15.62 -2.11
N PHE A 84 -8.74 -14.57 -2.07
CA PHE A 84 -7.29 -14.68 -2.06
C PHE A 84 -6.76 -14.42 -0.65
N THR A 85 -5.55 -14.88 -0.40
CA THR A 85 -4.77 -14.58 0.80
C THR A 85 -3.69 -13.57 0.46
N LEU A 86 -3.43 -12.63 1.38
CA LEU A 86 -2.43 -11.59 1.20
C LEU A 86 -1.28 -11.79 2.20
N GLN A 87 -0.08 -12.03 1.69
CA GLN A 87 1.11 -12.26 2.51
C GLN A 87 2.11 -11.12 2.33
N PHE A 88 2.37 -10.38 3.40
CA PHE A 88 3.35 -9.29 3.40
C PHE A 88 4.79 -9.84 3.40
N SER A 89 5.65 -9.24 2.57
CA SER A 89 7.08 -9.54 2.49
C SER A 89 7.87 -8.26 2.16
N ASP A 90 8.56 -7.70 3.16
CA ASP A 90 9.46 -6.54 3.02
C ASP A 90 8.90 -5.40 2.13
N GLY A 91 7.71 -4.89 2.47
CA GLY A 91 7.08 -3.78 1.74
C GLY A 91 6.34 -4.17 0.46
N ALA A 92 6.40 -5.44 0.06
CA ALA A 92 5.62 -6.02 -1.03
C ALA A 92 4.61 -7.05 -0.52
N TYR A 93 3.76 -7.55 -1.43
CA TYR A 93 2.76 -8.56 -1.12
C TYR A 93 2.78 -9.70 -2.13
N HIS A 94 2.60 -10.92 -1.62
CA HIS A 94 2.23 -12.08 -2.40
C HIS A 94 0.72 -12.29 -2.27
N ILE A 95 0.06 -12.50 -3.41
CA ILE A 95 -1.34 -12.89 -3.48
C ILE A 95 -1.37 -14.37 -3.83
N LYS A 96 -2.08 -15.17 -3.04
CA LYS A 96 -2.23 -16.63 -3.22
C LYS A 96 -3.69 -17.01 -3.15
#